data_AF-A0A367JJA6-F1
#
_entry.id   AF-A0A367JJA6-F1
#
_cell.length_a   1.000
_cell.length_b   1.000
_cell.length_c   1.000
_cell.angle_alpha   90.00
_cell.angle_beta   90.00
_cell.angle_gamma   90.00
#
_symmetry.space_group_name_H-M   'P 1'
#
loop_
_entity.id
_entity.type
_entity.pdbx_description
1 polymer ?
#
loop_
_entity_poly.entity_id
_entity_poly.type
_entity_poly.pdbx_seq_one_letter_code
_entity_poly.pdbx_strand_id
1 'polypeptide(L)'
;AVATYKPEMFKDIFGPTTNTISTSVSAPKRFGSSLKKMNIPKKKKIVEDSQGPVNIMDDINKTINKQEEASYECPFCFEELVPPYPEELRKAIEETKKKQSMLEETQRKNYETKVIKEKAEGKVYIEPFMLDKESLSEHDRKIVCHMHKMELELKPLARERGYPEHIDFDSLKSRIEGFKSDLLDIIHGQVESDYFLEEKRKIKQLGANKARDTAELINYFQHTLPGYYGMKGMEIIMKIVGDLFLEKELDKSKCHPLRPFEYIQRVLVPECGIRLIEKDMKVDKKKAKKIMEESIEFGKKYSL
;
A
#
# COMPACT_ATOMS: atom_id res chain seq x y z
N ALA A 1 18.94 -36.76 -4.18
CA ALA A 1 17.47 -36.91 -4.16
C ALA A 1 16.89 -35.54 -3.85
N VAL A 2 16.30 -34.89 -4.86
CA VAL A 2 15.75 -33.53 -4.78
C VAL A 2 14.28 -33.65 -4.37
N ALA A 3 13.92 -33.10 -3.21
CA ALA A 3 12.54 -33.04 -2.76
C ALA A 3 11.96 -31.66 -3.10
N THR A 4 11.11 -31.64 -4.12
CA THR A 4 10.29 -30.51 -4.55
C THR A 4 9.14 -30.28 -3.57
N TYR A 5 9.02 -29.08 -3.01
CA TYR A 5 7.91 -28.66 -2.14
C TYR A 5 6.83 -27.92 -2.96
N LYS A 6 5.57 -28.34 -2.80
CA LYS A 6 4.37 -27.79 -3.46
C LYS A 6 3.70 -26.72 -2.57
N PRO A 7 3.38 -25.52 -3.08
CA PRO A 7 2.63 -24.51 -2.35
C PRO A 7 1.18 -24.42 -2.84
N GLU A 8 0.27 -25.20 -2.26
CA GLU A 8 -1.18 -25.14 -2.57
C GLU A 8 -1.96 -25.36 -1.25
N MET A 9 -2.14 -24.31 -0.43
CA MET A 9 -3.00 -24.37 0.77
C MET A 9 -3.56 -23.00 1.21
N PHE A 10 -3.98 -22.14 0.28
CA PHE A 10 -4.82 -20.97 0.63
C PHE A 10 -5.74 -20.59 -0.54
N LYS A 11 -6.83 -21.34 -0.70
CA LYS A 11 -8.02 -20.92 -1.44
C LYS A 11 -9.23 -21.31 -0.58
N ASP A 12 -10.25 -20.45 -0.58
CA ASP A 12 -11.58 -20.62 0.04
C ASP A 12 -11.85 -19.81 1.32
N ILE A 13 -11.77 -18.47 1.26
CA ILE A 13 -12.29 -17.60 2.35
C ILE A 13 -13.35 -16.58 1.89
N PHE A 14 -13.63 -16.39 0.59
CA PHE A 14 -14.60 -15.36 0.17
C PHE A 14 -15.68 -15.91 -0.75
N GLY A 15 -16.83 -16.25 -0.17
CA GLY A 15 -18.14 -16.31 -0.84
C GLY A 15 -18.79 -14.91 -0.91
N PRO A 16 -19.78 -14.69 -1.80
CA PRO A 16 -20.15 -13.35 -2.23
C PRO A 16 -21.10 -12.69 -1.23
N THR A 17 -20.87 -11.41 -0.93
CA THR A 17 -21.82 -10.56 -0.21
C THR A 17 -22.23 -9.40 -1.11
N THR A 18 -23.47 -9.50 -1.59
CA THR A 18 -24.25 -8.38 -2.13
C THR A 18 -24.69 -7.49 -0.97
N ASN A 19 -24.51 -6.17 -1.08
CA ASN A 19 -25.46 -5.22 -0.52
C ASN A 19 -25.32 -3.84 -1.17
N THR A 20 -26.41 -3.47 -1.82
CA THR A 20 -26.73 -2.16 -2.40
C THR A 20 -27.02 -1.13 -1.30
N ILE A 21 -26.45 0.06 -1.39
CA ILE A 21 -26.88 1.24 -0.64
C ILE A 21 -27.29 2.32 -1.63
N SER A 22 -28.59 2.66 -1.59
CA SER A 22 -29.23 3.75 -2.30
C SER A 22 -29.02 5.07 -1.54
N THR A 23 -28.56 6.11 -2.25
CA THR A 23 -28.72 7.49 -1.77
C THR A 23 -29.17 8.39 -2.93
N SER A 24 -30.36 8.95 -2.73
CA SER A 24 -31.00 9.96 -3.57
C SER A 24 -30.40 11.35 -3.28
N VAL A 25 -30.01 12.09 -4.33
CA VAL A 25 -29.69 13.52 -4.21
C VAL A 25 -30.45 14.31 -5.27
N SER A 26 -31.07 15.38 -4.81
CA SER A 26 -31.99 16.30 -5.45
C SER A 26 -31.30 17.34 -6.35
N ALA A 27 -32.03 17.81 -7.36
CA ALA A 27 -31.59 18.73 -8.42
C ALA A 27 -31.24 20.16 -7.93
N PRO A 28 -30.33 20.89 -8.62
CA PRO A 28 -30.01 22.27 -8.29
C PRO A 28 -30.93 23.28 -9.02
N LYS A 29 -31.29 24.35 -8.30
CA LYS A 29 -32.05 25.52 -8.78
C LYS A 29 -31.15 26.49 -9.54
N ARG A 30 -31.70 27.02 -10.64
CA ARG A 30 -31.17 28.13 -11.46
C ARG A 30 -31.23 29.46 -10.71
N PHE A 31 -30.21 30.30 -10.87
CA PHE A 31 -30.30 31.76 -10.73
C PHE A 31 -29.46 32.45 -11.81
N GLY A 32 -30.02 33.48 -12.43
CA GLY A 32 -29.51 34.12 -13.63
C GLY A 32 -28.78 35.45 -13.42
N SER A 33 -27.99 35.77 -14.46
CA SER A 33 -27.65 37.08 -15.05
C SER A 33 -27.09 38.21 -14.18
N SER A 34 -25.89 38.66 -14.54
CA SER A 34 -25.66 40.07 -14.91
C SER A 34 -24.35 40.24 -15.68
N LEU A 35 -24.45 40.62 -16.96
CA LEU A 35 -23.32 41.00 -17.82
C LEU A 35 -22.85 42.41 -17.42
N LYS A 36 -21.60 42.53 -16.97
CA LYS A 36 -20.89 43.82 -16.94
C LYS A 36 -19.77 43.81 -17.97
N LYS A 37 -19.98 44.64 -19.01
CA LYS A 37 -18.99 45.04 -20.01
C LYS A 37 -17.82 45.74 -19.33
N MET A 38 -16.58 45.36 -19.64
CA MET A 38 -15.41 46.22 -19.45
C MET A 38 -14.40 46.09 -20.58
N ASN A 39 -13.70 47.21 -20.78
CA ASN A 39 -13.05 47.72 -21.97
C ASN A 39 -11.87 46.91 -22.53
N ILE A 40 -11.77 46.95 -23.86
CA ILE A 40 -10.63 46.52 -24.67
C ILE A 40 -9.55 47.62 -24.66
N PRO A 41 -8.29 47.35 -24.26
CA PRO A 41 -7.18 48.29 -24.46
C PRO A 41 -6.69 48.27 -25.91
N LYS A 42 -6.39 49.47 -26.42
CA LYS A 42 -5.99 49.77 -27.80
C LYS A 42 -4.61 49.19 -28.16
N LYS A 43 -4.55 48.65 -29.38
CA LYS A 43 -3.37 48.15 -30.11
C LYS A 43 -2.23 49.19 -30.10
N LYS A 44 -1.08 48.87 -29.52
CA LYS A 44 0.17 49.66 -29.66
C LYS A 44 1.01 49.10 -30.82
N LYS A 45 1.66 50.03 -31.53
CA LYS A 45 2.43 49.89 -32.77
C LYS A 45 3.44 48.74 -32.73
N ILE A 46 3.49 48.03 -33.86
CA ILE A 46 4.60 47.16 -34.29
C ILE A 46 5.81 48.07 -34.51
N VAL A 47 6.91 47.78 -33.83
CA VAL A 47 8.25 48.23 -34.19
C VAL A 47 8.97 46.98 -34.69
N GLU A 48 9.32 46.99 -35.97
CA GLU A 48 10.15 45.98 -36.61
C GLU A 48 11.58 46.13 -36.06
N ASP A 49 12.04 45.13 -35.33
CA ASP A 49 13.48 44.90 -35.15
C ASP A 49 13.79 43.49 -35.63
N SER A 50 14.59 43.44 -36.68
CA SER A 50 15.06 42.28 -37.40
C SER A 50 16.06 41.48 -36.56
N GLN A 51 15.66 40.32 -36.04
CA GLN A 51 16.59 39.30 -35.52
C GLN A 51 16.09 37.88 -35.78
N GLY A 52 16.77 37.20 -36.73
CA GLY A 52 16.89 35.74 -36.88
C GLY A 52 15.62 34.95 -37.23
N PRO A 53 15.73 33.77 -37.87
CA PRO A 53 14.59 32.86 -37.98
C PRO A 53 14.27 32.33 -36.59
N VAL A 54 13.34 32.98 -35.89
CA VAL A 54 12.75 32.44 -34.67
C VAL A 54 12.06 31.15 -35.08
N ASN A 55 12.57 30.03 -34.60
CA ASN A 55 12.06 28.71 -34.93
C ASN A 55 10.74 28.51 -34.19
N ILE A 56 9.66 29.06 -34.76
CA ILE A 56 8.29 29.04 -34.21
C ILE A 56 7.87 27.61 -33.85
N MET A 57 8.41 26.60 -34.55
CA MET A 57 8.20 25.18 -34.24
C MET A 57 8.86 24.75 -32.92
N ASP A 58 10.02 25.27 -32.55
CA ASP A 58 10.71 24.89 -31.31
C ASP A 58 10.08 25.54 -30.08
N ASP A 59 9.56 26.76 -30.23
CA ASP A 59 8.82 27.45 -29.16
C ASP A 59 7.39 26.91 -29.02
N ILE A 60 6.73 26.52 -30.11
CA ILE A 60 5.48 25.75 -30.06
C ILE A 60 5.73 24.38 -29.42
N ASN A 61 6.78 23.66 -29.79
CA ASN A 61 7.13 22.38 -29.17
C ASN A 61 7.50 22.53 -27.68
N LYS A 62 8.16 23.62 -27.26
CA LYS A 62 8.42 23.91 -25.84
C LYS A 62 7.16 24.31 -25.07
N THR A 63 6.20 24.95 -25.72
CA THR A 63 4.93 25.36 -25.09
C THR A 63 3.94 24.19 -25.03
N ILE A 64 3.92 23.32 -26.04
CA ILE A 64 3.19 22.04 -26.08
C ILE A 64 3.80 21.06 -25.06
N ASN A 65 5.13 20.92 -25.01
CA ASN A 65 5.80 20.07 -23.99
C ASN A 65 5.68 20.60 -22.56
N LYS A 66 5.36 21.89 -22.35
CA LYS A 66 5.04 22.43 -21.01
C LYS A 66 3.58 22.26 -20.61
N GLN A 67 2.69 21.92 -21.54
CA GLN A 67 1.25 21.83 -21.32
C GLN A 67 0.71 20.39 -21.29
N GLU A 68 1.55 19.38 -21.49
CA GLU A 68 1.16 17.95 -21.49
C GLU A 68 1.95 17.08 -20.51
N GLU A 69 2.24 17.55 -19.30
CA GLU A 69 2.24 16.57 -18.20
C GLU A 69 0.77 16.36 -17.80
N ALA A 70 0.05 15.60 -18.63
CA ALA A 70 -1.36 15.31 -18.43
C ALA A 70 -1.56 14.68 -17.05
N SER A 71 -2.47 15.26 -16.26
CA SER A 71 -2.94 14.68 -15.00
C SER A 71 -3.32 13.22 -15.22
N TYR A 72 -2.71 12.33 -14.45
CA TYR A 72 -2.96 10.90 -14.55
C TYR A 72 -4.01 10.50 -13.51
N GLU A 73 -5.13 9.95 -13.98
CA GLU A 73 -6.14 9.39 -13.09
C GLU A 73 -5.73 7.97 -12.66
N CYS A 74 -5.67 7.74 -11.35
CA CYS A 74 -5.33 6.42 -10.83
C CYS A 74 -6.42 5.40 -11.21
N PRO A 75 -6.08 4.29 -11.89
CA PRO A 75 -7.06 3.33 -12.41
C PRO A 75 -7.77 2.50 -11.32
N PHE A 76 -7.45 2.71 -10.04
CA PHE A 76 -8.02 1.97 -8.92
C PHE A 76 -8.84 2.84 -7.97
N CYS A 77 -8.29 3.99 -7.53
CA CYS A 77 -9.00 4.91 -6.63
C CYS A 77 -9.60 6.13 -7.33
N PHE A 78 -9.35 6.30 -8.64
CA PHE A 78 -9.85 7.40 -9.46
C PHE A 78 -9.41 8.79 -8.98
N GLU A 79 -8.30 8.84 -8.25
CA GLU A 79 -7.69 10.10 -7.81
C GLU A 79 -6.86 10.71 -8.94
N GLU A 80 -7.02 12.01 -9.18
CA GLU A 80 -6.25 12.75 -10.16
C GLU A 80 -4.87 13.10 -9.60
N LEU A 81 -3.83 12.51 -10.18
CA LEU A 81 -2.44 12.75 -9.80
C LEU A 81 -1.90 13.90 -10.63
N VAL A 82 -1.39 14.94 -9.96
CA VAL A 82 -0.79 16.12 -10.60
C VAL A 82 0.73 15.97 -10.64
N PRO A 83 1.36 16.15 -11.81
CA PRO A 83 2.82 16.08 -11.94
C PRO A 83 3.52 17.33 -11.38
N PRO A 84 4.82 17.27 -11.05
CA PRO A 84 5.75 16.17 -11.33
C PRO A 84 5.63 14.99 -10.35
N TYR A 85 5.68 13.77 -10.89
CA TYR A 85 5.63 12.54 -10.09
C TYR A 85 7.01 12.12 -9.58
N PRO A 86 7.12 11.60 -8.36
CA PRO A 86 8.32 10.90 -7.91
C PRO A 86 8.69 9.75 -8.84
N GLU A 87 10.00 9.46 -8.95
CA GLU A 87 10.56 8.57 -9.97
C GLU A 87 9.91 7.18 -9.99
N GLU A 88 9.67 6.58 -8.83
CA GLU A 88 9.06 5.25 -8.71
C GLU A 88 7.59 5.25 -9.16
N LEU A 89 6.83 6.29 -8.81
CA LEU A 89 5.45 6.46 -9.29
C LEU A 89 5.42 6.67 -10.81
N ARG A 90 6.35 7.46 -11.35
CA ARG A 90 6.48 7.70 -12.80
C ARG A 90 6.72 6.40 -13.55
N LYS A 91 7.66 5.57 -13.08
CA LYS A 91 7.94 4.25 -13.66
C LYS A 91 6.70 3.35 -13.64
N ALA A 92 5.99 3.28 -12.51
CA ALA A 92 4.78 2.48 -12.40
C ALA A 92 3.69 2.92 -13.38
N ILE A 93 3.45 4.23 -13.49
CA ILE A 93 2.48 4.80 -14.44
C ILE A 93 2.88 4.47 -15.89
N GLU A 94 4.15 4.65 -16.26
CA GLU A 94 4.65 4.33 -17.60
C GLU A 94 4.53 2.83 -17.92
N GLU A 95 4.84 1.96 -16.97
CA GLU A 95 4.72 0.52 -17.15
C GLU A 95 3.25 0.10 -17.34
N THR A 96 2.33 0.63 -16.55
CA THR A 96 0.89 0.38 -16.70
C THR A 96 0.37 0.88 -18.05
N LYS A 97 0.78 2.09 -18.50
CA LYS A 97 0.44 2.62 -19.82
C LYS A 97 0.97 1.72 -20.95
N LYS A 98 2.21 1.23 -20.84
CA LYS A 98 2.81 0.29 -21.81
C LYS A 98 2.05 -1.03 -21.86
N LYS A 99 1.74 -1.63 -20.70
CA LYS A 99 0.95 -2.87 -20.59
C LYS A 99 -0.43 -2.70 -21.21
N GLN A 100 -1.08 -1.56 -20.96
CA GLN A 100 -2.35 -1.22 -21.56
C GLN A 100 -2.23 -1.17 -23.10
N SER A 101 -1.27 -0.41 -23.65
CA SER A 101 -1.06 -0.32 -25.11
C SER A 101 -0.83 -1.69 -25.77
N MET A 102 0.02 -2.53 -25.15
CA MET A 102 0.31 -3.89 -25.66
C MET A 102 -0.93 -4.78 -25.68
N LEU A 103 -1.78 -4.63 -24.68
CA LEU A 103 -3.04 -5.37 -24.58
C LEU A 103 -4.05 -4.91 -25.64
N GLU A 104 -4.18 -3.61 -25.85
CA GLU A 104 -5.01 -3.05 -26.90
C GLU A 104 -4.56 -3.53 -28.29
N GLU A 105 -3.25 -3.53 -28.57
CA GLU A 105 -2.69 -4.07 -29.81
C GLU A 105 -2.96 -5.56 -30.00
N THR A 106 -2.82 -6.34 -28.93
CA THR A 106 -3.09 -7.78 -28.95
C THR A 106 -4.57 -8.07 -29.23
N GLN A 107 -5.47 -7.33 -28.57
CA GLN A 107 -6.92 -7.46 -28.82
C GLN A 107 -7.28 -7.08 -30.25
N ARG A 108 -6.66 -6.04 -30.82
CA ARG A 108 -6.86 -5.65 -32.22
C ARG A 108 -6.41 -6.74 -33.19
N LYS A 109 -5.21 -7.31 -33.01
CA LYS A 109 -4.72 -8.43 -33.85
C LYS A 109 -5.61 -9.66 -33.77
N ASN A 110 -6.09 -9.99 -32.57
CA ASN A 110 -7.02 -11.11 -32.37
C ASN A 110 -8.37 -10.84 -33.05
N TYR A 111 -8.88 -9.61 -32.96
CA TYR A 111 -10.09 -9.19 -33.65
C TYR A 111 -9.93 -9.27 -35.18
N GLU A 112 -8.84 -8.75 -35.73
CA GLU A 112 -8.55 -8.82 -37.17
C GLU A 112 -8.51 -10.28 -37.66
N THR A 113 -7.86 -11.16 -36.90
CA THR A 113 -7.81 -12.61 -37.20
C THR A 113 -9.20 -13.24 -37.16
N LYS A 114 -10.03 -12.88 -36.16
CA LYS A 114 -11.43 -13.32 -36.06
C LYS A 114 -12.24 -12.85 -37.26
N VAL A 115 -12.12 -11.59 -37.66
CA VAL A 115 -12.83 -11.02 -38.82
C VAL A 115 -12.48 -11.77 -40.10
N ILE A 116 -11.19 -12.05 -40.35
CA ILE A 116 -10.75 -12.80 -41.53
C ILE A 116 -11.40 -14.19 -41.57
N LYS A 117 -11.40 -14.89 -40.43
CA LYS A 117 -12.00 -16.22 -40.30
C LYS A 117 -13.52 -16.19 -40.52
N GLU A 118 -14.23 -15.26 -39.88
CA GLU A 118 -15.69 -15.14 -39.98
C GLU A 118 -16.17 -14.74 -41.39
N LYS A 119 -15.39 -13.92 -42.11
CA LYS A 119 -15.63 -13.63 -43.53
C LYS A 119 -15.48 -14.88 -44.39
N ALA A 120 -14.45 -15.70 -44.16
CA ALA A 120 -14.23 -16.95 -44.89
C ALA A 120 -15.35 -17.98 -44.65
N GLU A 121 -15.95 -17.97 -43.45
CA GLU A 121 -17.11 -18.79 -43.08
C GLU A 121 -18.46 -18.26 -43.65
N GLY A 122 -18.45 -17.12 -44.36
CA GLY A 122 -19.64 -16.56 -45.00
C GLY A 122 -20.58 -15.81 -44.06
N LYS A 123 -20.11 -15.36 -42.88
CA LYS A 123 -20.94 -14.52 -41.99
C LYS A 123 -21.21 -13.16 -42.62
N VAL A 124 -22.49 -12.79 -42.68
CA VAL A 124 -22.98 -11.52 -43.25
C VAL A 124 -22.75 -10.33 -42.30
N TYR A 125 -22.74 -10.59 -41.00
CA TYR A 125 -22.49 -9.60 -39.96
C TYR A 125 -21.30 -10.00 -39.11
N ILE A 126 -20.42 -9.04 -38.86
CA ILE A 126 -19.26 -9.18 -37.99
C ILE A 126 -19.36 -8.09 -36.95
N GLU A 127 -19.33 -8.49 -35.69
CA GLU A 127 -19.42 -7.59 -34.55
C GLU A 127 -18.27 -6.56 -34.59
N PRO A 128 -18.52 -5.25 -34.38
CA PRO A 128 -17.47 -4.25 -34.32
C PRO A 128 -16.46 -4.49 -33.18
N PHE A 129 -15.23 -4.04 -33.36
CA PHE A 129 -14.22 -4.10 -32.31
C PHE A 129 -14.66 -3.26 -31.10
N MET A 130 -14.84 -3.92 -29.96
CA MET A 130 -14.98 -3.26 -28.67
C MET A 130 -13.73 -3.55 -27.85
N LEU A 131 -13.03 -2.49 -27.46
CA LEU A 131 -11.87 -2.61 -26.60
C LEU A 131 -12.32 -3.01 -25.20
N ASP A 132 -11.83 -4.14 -24.71
CA ASP A 132 -12.05 -4.54 -23.34
C ASP A 132 -11.10 -3.76 -22.43
N LYS A 133 -11.57 -2.64 -21.87
CA LYS A 133 -10.80 -1.79 -20.95
C LYS A 133 -10.61 -2.43 -19.56
N GLU A 134 -11.38 -3.46 -19.24
CA GLU A 134 -11.36 -4.12 -17.93
C GLU A 134 -10.16 -5.07 -17.78
N SER A 135 -9.45 -5.28 -18.88
CA SER A 135 -8.38 -6.26 -19.05
C SER A 135 -7.00 -5.87 -18.50
N LEU A 136 -6.83 -4.67 -17.95
CA LEU A 136 -5.69 -4.42 -17.04
C LEU A 136 -5.83 -5.34 -15.83
N SER A 137 -4.75 -6.05 -15.48
CA SER A 137 -4.79 -6.91 -14.30
C SER A 137 -5.16 -6.07 -13.07
N GLU A 138 -6.07 -6.58 -12.23
CA GLU A 138 -6.41 -5.95 -10.95
C GLU A 138 -5.15 -5.66 -10.12
N HIS A 139 -4.14 -6.52 -10.26
CA HIS A 139 -2.82 -6.35 -9.67
C HIS A 139 -2.10 -5.08 -10.18
N ASP A 140 -2.06 -4.85 -11.49
CA ASP A 140 -1.40 -3.67 -12.08
C ASP A 140 -2.08 -2.37 -11.65
N ARG A 141 -3.43 -2.36 -11.58
CA ARG A 141 -4.19 -1.20 -11.07
C ARG A 141 -3.85 -0.91 -9.60
N LYS A 142 -3.75 -1.97 -8.79
CA LYS A 142 -3.39 -1.87 -7.37
C LYS A 142 -1.97 -1.38 -7.16
N ILE A 143 -1.01 -1.77 -8.01
CA ILE A 143 0.38 -1.29 -7.93
C ILE A 143 0.43 0.23 -8.05
N VAL A 144 -0.22 0.81 -9.06
CA VAL A 144 -0.19 2.28 -9.24
C VAL A 144 -0.84 2.98 -8.06
N CYS A 145 -1.99 2.49 -7.60
CA CYS A 145 -2.67 2.99 -6.40
C CYS A 145 -1.75 3.00 -5.18
N HIS A 146 -1.08 1.87 -4.97
CA HIS A 146 -0.19 1.68 -3.86
C HIS A 146 1.01 2.63 -3.94
N MET A 147 1.63 2.75 -5.13
CA MET A 147 2.77 3.62 -5.36
C MET A 147 2.44 5.09 -5.13
N HIS A 148 1.31 5.61 -5.63
CA HIS A 148 1.02 7.04 -5.42
C HIS A 148 0.70 7.35 -3.96
N LYS A 149 -0.03 6.49 -3.25
CA LYS A 149 -0.26 6.66 -1.81
C LYS A 149 1.06 6.62 -1.04
N MET A 150 1.97 5.73 -1.43
CA MET A 150 3.27 5.66 -0.81
C MET A 150 4.11 6.93 -1.04
N GLU A 151 4.26 7.33 -2.30
CA GLU A 151 5.13 8.43 -2.69
C GLU A 151 4.57 9.81 -2.34
N LEU A 152 3.26 10.02 -2.46
CA LEU A 152 2.63 11.34 -2.33
C LEU A 152 2.04 11.62 -0.94
N GLU A 153 1.60 10.59 -0.20
CA GLU A 153 1.01 10.77 1.13
C GLU A 153 1.99 10.34 2.23
N LEU A 154 2.48 9.10 2.14
CA LEU A 154 3.12 8.43 3.28
C LEU A 154 4.58 8.78 3.45
N LYS A 155 5.37 8.85 2.39
CA LYS A 155 6.78 9.26 2.47
C LYS A 155 6.92 10.70 3.01
N PRO A 156 6.15 11.70 2.53
CA PRO A 156 6.19 13.04 3.10
C PRO A 156 5.83 13.05 4.58
N LEU A 157 4.76 12.34 4.97
CA LEU A 157 4.34 12.24 6.36
C LEU A 157 5.39 11.55 7.25
N ALA A 158 6.02 10.50 6.75
CA ALA A 158 7.10 9.79 7.45
C ALA A 158 8.31 10.70 7.68
N ARG A 159 8.68 11.51 6.67
CA ARG A 159 9.75 12.50 6.78
C ARG A 159 9.42 13.58 7.81
N GLU A 160 8.19 14.10 7.80
CA GLU A 160 7.73 15.08 8.79
C GLU A 160 7.81 14.52 10.22
N ARG A 161 7.47 13.24 10.39
CA ARG A 161 7.54 12.54 11.69
C ARG A 161 8.92 11.99 12.04
N GLY A 162 9.89 12.12 11.12
CA GLY A 162 11.26 11.63 11.30
C GLY A 162 11.40 10.10 11.30
N TYR A 163 10.43 9.37 10.75
CA TYR A 163 10.54 7.92 10.63
C TYR A 163 11.65 7.52 9.64
N PRO A 164 12.31 6.37 9.84
CA PRO A 164 13.36 5.92 8.92
C PRO A 164 12.82 5.75 7.48
N GLU A 165 13.44 6.42 6.51
CA GLU A 165 13.07 6.26 5.09
C GLU A 165 13.45 4.88 4.54
N HIS A 166 14.47 4.25 5.12
CA HIS A 166 14.93 2.90 4.78
C HIS A 166 15.16 2.07 6.05
N ILE A 167 14.61 0.86 6.06
CA ILE A 167 14.75 -0.09 7.17
C ILE A 167 15.73 -1.18 6.75
N ASP A 168 16.83 -1.29 7.50
CA ASP A 168 17.78 -2.39 7.34
C ASP A 168 17.25 -3.65 8.05
N PHE A 169 16.57 -4.49 7.28
CA PHE A 169 16.03 -5.76 7.75
C PHE A 169 17.12 -6.82 7.99
N ASP A 170 18.30 -6.71 7.35
CA ASP A 170 19.39 -7.68 7.49
C ASP A 170 20.03 -7.58 8.88
N SER A 171 20.11 -6.37 9.43
CA SER A 171 20.61 -6.11 10.79
C SER A 171 19.67 -6.58 11.92
N LEU A 172 18.40 -6.91 11.61
CA LEU A 172 17.39 -7.17 12.66
C LEU A 172 17.76 -8.33 13.57
N LYS A 173 18.40 -9.37 13.03
CA LYS A 173 18.83 -10.53 13.83
C LYS A 173 19.77 -10.11 14.95
N SER A 174 20.86 -9.43 14.62
CA SER A 174 21.83 -8.96 15.62
C SER A 174 21.22 -7.97 16.61
N ARG A 175 20.30 -7.11 16.15
CA ARG A 175 19.61 -6.15 17.02
C ARG A 175 18.71 -6.86 18.03
N ILE A 176 17.92 -7.85 17.60
CA ILE A 176 17.01 -8.63 18.46
C ILE A 176 17.80 -9.50 19.43
N GLU A 177 18.89 -10.11 18.98
CA GLU A 177 19.81 -10.84 19.87
C GLU A 177 20.39 -9.93 20.97
N GLY A 178 20.63 -8.65 20.66
CA GLY A 178 21.05 -7.66 21.63
C GLY A 178 20.01 -7.32 22.71
N PHE A 179 18.75 -7.72 22.54
CA PHE A 179 17.67 -7.57 23.54
C PHE A 179 17.26 -8.90 24.18
N LYS A 180 18.01 -9.97 23.92
CA LYS A 180 17.64 -11.32 24.38
C LYS A 180 17.45 -11.39 25.89
N SER A 181 18.31 -10.74 26.68
CA SER A 181 18.17 -10.68 28.14
C SER A 181 16.82 -10.08 28.55
N ASP A 182 16.47 -8.93 28.00
CA ASP A 182 15.26 -8.19 28.36
C ASP A 182 14.00 -9.00 28.01
N LEU A 183 14.04 -9.74 26.91
CA LEU A 183 12.94 -10.64 26.51
C LEU A 183 12.84 -11.85 27.44
N LEU A 184 13.97 -12.39 27.91
CA LEU A 184 13.98 -13.45 28.92
C LEU A 184 13.41 -12.96 30.26
N ASP A 185 13.71 -11.73 30.66
CA ASP A 185 13.17 -11.14 31.89
C ASP A 185 11.63 -11.05 31.83
N ILE A 186 11.08 -10.76 30.63
CA ILE A 186 9.63 -10.81 30.39
C ILE A 186 9.10 -12.25 30.47
N ILE A 187 9.75 -13.21 29.81
CA ILE A 187 9.35 -14.63 29.80
C ILE A 187 9.37 -15.22 31.22
N HIS A 188 10.34 -14.85 32.04
CA HIS A 188 10.49 -15.28 33.43
C HIS A 188 9.59 -14.51 34.40
N GLY A 189 8.85 -13.51 33.94
CA GLY A 189 7.96 -12.69 34.77
C GLY A 189 8.71 -11.77 35.73
N GLN A 190 10.00 -11.51 35.48
CA GLN A 190 10.79 -10.52 36.23
C GLN A 190 10.40 -9.09 35.83
N VAL A 191 10.03 -8.91 34.56
CA VAL A 191 9.50 -7.66 34.01
C VAL A 191 8.07 -7.89 33.53
N GLU A 192 7.15 -7.02 33.96
CA GLU A 192 5.77 -7.05 33.47
C GLU A 192 5.67 -6.44 32.06
N SER A 193 4.99 -7.15 31.16
CA SER A 193 4.67 -6.67 29.82
C SER A 193 3.21 -6.19 29.76
N ASP A 194 3.01 -4.96 29.28
CA ASP A 194 1.67 -4.39 29.05
C ASP A 194 0.85 -5.29 28.11
N TYR A 195 1.48 -5.82 27.06
CA TYR A 195 0.84 -6.73 26.09
C TYR A 195 0.38 -8.02 26.77
N PHE A 196 1.23 -8.64 27.59
CA PHE A 196 0.83 -9.88 28.27
C PHE A 196 -0.28 -9.63 29.29
N LEU A 197 -0.27 -8.49 29.97
CA LEU A 197 -1.32 -8.12 30.92
C LEU A 197 -2.65 -7.84 30.21
N GLU A 198 -2.63 -7.16 29.07
CA GLU A 198 -3.79 -6.93 28.21
C GLU A 198 -4.37 -8.26 27.70
N GLU A 199 -3.53 -9.20 27.26
CA GLU A 199 -3.95 -10.55 26.84
C GLU A 199 -4.62 -11.32 27.98
N LYS A 200 -4.03 -11.29 29.19
CA LYS A 200 -4.62 -11.92 30.37
C LYS A 200 -6.00 -11.35 30.70
N ARG A 201 -6.15 -10.01 30.67
CA ARG A 201 -7.46 -9.37 30.91
C ARG A 201 -8.47 -9.79 29.86
N LYS A 202 -8.09 -9.81 28.59
CA LYS A 202 -9.02 -10.13 27.51
C LYS A 202 -9.47 -11.59 27.53
N ILE A 203 -8.55 -12.53 27.76
CA ILE A 203 -8.89 -13.95 27.91
C ILE A 203 -9.78 -14.17 29.14
N LYS A 204 -9.57 -13.43 30.23
CA LYS A 204 -10.45 -13.47 31.40
C LYS A 204 -11.86 -12.93 31.11
N GLN A 205 -11.98 -11.92 30.24
CA GLN A 205 -13.28 -11.31 29.88
C GLN A 205 -14.06 -12.11 28.84
N LEU A 206 -13.40 -12.56 27.77
CA LEU A 206 -14.05 -13.23 26.63
C LEU A 206 -14.07 -14.75 26.75
N GLY A 207 -13.19 -15.32 27.57
CA GLY A 207 -12.90 -16.75 27.59
C GLY A 207 -11.91 -17.15 26.50
N ALA A 208 -11.19 -18.24 26.76
CA ALA A 208 -10.05 -18.70 25.94
C ALA A 208 -10.43 -19.11 24.50
N ASN A 209 -11.67 -19.55 24.27
CA ASN A 209 -12.14 -19.95 22.94
C ASN A 209 -12.50 -18.74 22.08
N LYS A 210 -13.22 -17.78 22.66
CA LYS A 210 -13.61 -16.55 21.95
C LYS A 210 -12.40 -15.66 21.64
N ALA A 211 -11.39 -15.61 22.52
CA ALA A 211 -10.14 -14.90 22.27
C ALA A 211 -9.28 -15.47 21.13
N ARG A 212 -9.63 -16.67 20.63
CA ARG A 212 -9.00 -17.35 19.48
C ARG A 212 -9.91 -17.39 18.25
N ASP A 213 -11.06 -16.71 18.30
CA ASP A 213 -11.95 -16.60 17.17
C ASP A 213 -11.31 -15.82 16.02
N THR A 214 -11.70 -16.12 14.78
CA THR A 214 -11.12 -15.54 13.57
C THR A 214 -11.25 -14.01 13.56
N ALA A 215 -12.39 -13.49 14.00
CA ALA A 215 -12.62 -12.04 14.08
C ALA A 215 -11.63 -11.38 15.06
N GLU A 216 -11.38 -12.01 16.20
CA GLU A 216 -10.42 -11.50 17.19
C GLU A 216 -8.99 -11.59 16.67
N LEU A 217 -8.62 -12.67 15.98
CA LEU A 217 -7.30 -12.82 15.36
C LEU A 217 -7.02 -11.73 14.33
N ILE A 218 -7.99 -11.38 13.50
CA ILE A 218 -7.88 -10.29 12.52
C ILE A 218 -7.68 -8.94 13.24
N ASN A 219 -8.46 -8.69 14.29
CA ASN A 219 -8.32 -7.46 15.08
C ASN A 219 -6.93 -7.37 15.73
N TYR A 220 -6.44 -8.48 16.30
CA TYR A 220 -5.10 -8.56 16.88
C TYR A 220 -3.98 -8.34 15.89
N PHE A 221 -4.12 -8.90 14.69
CA PHE A 221 -3.13 -8.74 13.65
C PHE A 221 -2.84 -7.26 13.39
N GLN A 222 -3.87 -6.40 13.42
CA GLN A 222 -3.67 -4.98 13.21
C GLN A 222 -2.89 -4.31 14.36
N HIS A 223 -3.11 -4.69 15.61
CA HIS A 223 -2.49 -4.07 16.78
C HIS A 223 -1.13 -4.64 17.18
N THR A 224 -0.77 -5.83 16.69
CA THR A 224 0.50 -6.52 17.00
C THR A 224 1.58 -6.27 15.97
N LEU A 225 1.27 -5.56 14.88
CA LEU A 225 2.26 -5.16 13.90
C LEU A 225 3.33 -4.24 14.53
N PRO A 226 4.62 -4.43 14.20
CA PRO A 226 5.73 -3.65 14.74
C PRO A 226 5.82 -2.25 14.10
N GLY A 227 4.71 -1.51 14.00
CA GLY A 227 4.67 -0.16 13.46
C GLY A 227 5.21 -0.05 12.03
N TYR A 228 6.12 0.91 11.79
CA TYR A 228 6.73 1.14 10.48
C TYR A 228 7.53 -0.04 9.92
N TYR A 229 7.91 -1.03 10.75
CA TYR A 229 8.51 -2.28 10.27
C TYR A 229 7.52 -3.14 9.46
N GLY A 230 6.22 -2.95 9.68
CA GLY A 230 5.16 -3.56 8.89
C GLY A 230 5.13 -5.10 8.93
N MET A 231 4.49 -5.69 7.92
CA MET A 231 4.31 -7.14 7.82
C MET A 231 5.64 -7.89 7.63
N LYS A 232 6.51 -7.37 6.76
CA LYS A 232 7.84 -7.94 6.53
C LYS A 232 8.68 -7.98 7.81
N GLY A 233 8.68 -6.90 8.58
CA GLY A 233 9.35 -6.88 9.87
C GLY A 233 8.75 -7.85 10.88
N MET A 234 7.42 -7.95 10.93
CA MET A 234 6.73 -8.93 11.78
C MET A 234 7.17 -10.36 11.48
N GLU A 235 7.21 -10.74 10.21
CA GLU A 235 7.64 -12.08 9.78
C GLU A 235 9.09 -12.39 10.22
N ILE A 236 10.00 -11.45 9.98
CA ILE A 236 11.41 -11.59 10.33
C ILE A 236 11.59 -11.67 11.86
N ILE A 237 10.95 -10.77 12.61
CA ILE A 237 10.98 -10.77 14.08
C ILE A 237 10.41 -12.08 14.62
N MET A 238 9.27 -12.53 14.12
CA MET A 238 8.63 -13.77 14.57
C MET A 238 9.52 -14.98 14.37
N LYS A 239 10.20 -15.08 13.21
CA LYS A 239 11.16 -16.15 12.92
C LYS A 239 12.33 -16.12 13.91
N ILE A 240 12.95 -14.95 14.09
CA ILE A 240 14.13 -14.80 14.97
C ILE A 240 13.76 -15.12 16.42
N VAL A 241 12.67 -14.56 16.92
CA VAL A 241 12.19 -14.79 18.30
C VAL A 241 11.76 -16.25 18.49
N GLY A 242 11.15 -16.86 17.46
CA GLY A 242 10.83 -18.29 17.44
C GLY A 242 12.07 -19.17 17.61
N ASP A 243 13.11 -18.94 16.80
CA ASP A 243 14.38 -19.67 16.87
C ASP A 243 15.11 -19.50 18.21
N LEU A 244 14.92 -18.34 18.85
CA LEU A 244 15.52 -18.01 20.14
C LEU A 244 14.82 -18.68 21.33
N PHE A 245 13.48 -18.78 21.34
CA PHE A 245 12.73 -19.09 22.56
C PHE A 245 11.74 -20.24 22.48
N LEU A 246 11.21 -20.60 21.30
CA LEU A 246 10.05 -21.49 21.17
C LEU A 246 10.29 -22.88 21.78
N GLU A 247 11.45 -23.49 21.54
CA GLU A 247 11.79 -24.83 22.03
C GLU A 247 12.74 -24.82 23.24
N LYS A 248 13.27 -23.64 23.59
CA LYS A 248 14.35 -23.51 24.59
C LYS A 248 13.85 -22.98 25.93
N GLU A 249 12.92 -22.03 25.91
CA GLU A 249 12.59 -21.22 27.10
C GLU A 249 11.09 -21.13 27.37
N LEU A 250 10.25 -21.27 26.34
CA LEU A 250 8.80 -21.09 26.44
C LEU A 250 8.08 -22.38 26.83
N ASP A 251 7.78 -22.49 28.12
CA ASP A 251 6.90 -23.53 28.64
C ASP A 251 5.43 -23.07 28.74
N LYS A 252 4.52 -24.05 28.75
CA LYS A 252 3.07 -23.80 28.94
C LYS A 252 2.76 -23.04 30.23
N SER A 253 3.56 -23.22 31.29
CA SER A 253 3.40 -22.52 32.57
C SER A 253 3.73 -21.04 32.47
N LYS A 254 4.86 -20.70 31.82
CA LYS A 254 5.33 -19.32 31.64
C LYS A 254 4.39 -18.50 30.74
N CYS A 255 3.82 -19.14 29.73
CA CYS A 255 2.97 -18.46 28.73
C CYS A 255 1.49 -18.34 29.15
N HIS A 256 1.06 -19.06 30.19
CA HIS A 256 -0.36 -19.17 30.53
C HIS A 256 -1.01 -17.78 30.74
N PRO A 257 -2.19 -17.49 30.11
CA PRO A 257 -3.11 -18.40 29.42
C PRO A 257 -2.89 -18.58 27.91
N LEU A 258 -1.81 -18.01 27.36
CA LEU A 258 -1.44 -18.12 25.95
C LEU A 258 -0.67 -19.42 25.68
N ARG A 259 -0.74 -19.88 24.42
CA ARG A 259 0.17 -20.91 23.91
C ARG A 259 1.54 -20.28 23.58
N PRO A 260 2.66 -21.03 23.60
CA PRO A 260 3.99 -20.49 23.29
C PRO A 260 4.05 -19.67 22.00
N PHE A 261 3.45 -20.16 20.91
CA PHE A 261 3.38 -19.42 19.64
C PHE A 261 2.54 -18.13 19.74
N GLU A 262 1.40 -18.17 20.43
CA GLU A 262 0.55 -16.99 20.68
C GLU A 262 1.28 -15.95 21.53
N TYR A 263 2.08 -16.40 22.49
CA TYR A 263 2.90 -15.56 23.34
C TYR A 263 3.98 -14.84 22.51
N ILE A 264 4.66 -15.54 21.59
CA ILE A 264 5.59 -14.90 20.66
C ILE A 264 4.86 -13.83 19.84
N GLN A 265 3.77 -14.20 19.17
CA GLN A 265 3.06 -13.31 18.25
C GLN A 265 2.45 -12.08 18.94
N ARG A 266 1.84 -12.27 20.11
CA ARG A 266 1.03 -11.22 20.77
C ARG A 266 1.79 -10.45 21.84
N VAL A 267 2.92 -10.97 22.34
CA VAL A 267 3.72 -10.33 23.40
C VAL A 267 5.12 -10.02 22.91
N LEU A 268 5.90 -11.03 22.51
CA LEU A 268 7.31 -10.82 22.22
C LEU A 268 7.56 -10.01 20.93
N VAL A 269 6.76 -10.23 19.89
CA VAL A 269 6.84 -9.44 18.64
C VAL A 269 6.59 -7.95 18.88
N PRO A 270 5.49 -7.50 19.52
CA PRO A 270 5.30 -6.08 19.80
C PRO A 270 6.31 -5.53 20.82
N GLU A 271 6.77 -6.30 21.81
CA GLU A 271 7.84 -5.87 22.73
C GLU A 271 9.20 -5.69 22.02
N CYS A 272 9.50 -6.51 21.00
CA CYS A 272 10.64 -6.30 20.12
C CYS A 272 10.44 -5.05 19.25
N GLY A 273 9.25 -4.87 18.68
CA GLY A 273 8.90 -3.71 17.86
C GLY A 273 9.14 -2.40 18.61
N ILE A 274 8.64 -2.29 19.85
CA ILE A 274 8.89 -1.12 20.69
C ILE A 274 10.38 -0.87 20.88
N ARG A 275 11.17 -1.89 21.27
CA ARG A 275 12.61 -1.74 21.54
C ARG A 275 13.41 -1.35 20.30
N LEU A 276 13.00 -1.85 19.14
CA LEU A 276 13.58 -1.46 17.86
C LEU A 276 13.31 0.03 17.58
N ILE A 277 12.07 0.48 17.78
CA ILE A 277 11.66 1.88 17.62
C ILE A 277 12.34 2.80 18.63
N GLU A 278 12.48 2.38 19.89
CA GLU A 278 13.21 3.12 20.92
C GLU A 278 14.66 3.40 20.48
N LYS A 279 15.34 2.39 19.93
CA LYS A 279 16.72 2.55 19.43
C LYS A 279 16.81 3.42 18.19
N ASP A 280 15.89 3.25 17.24
CA ASP A 280 15.91 4.02 15.99
C ASP A 280 15.63 5.51 16.23
N MET A 281 14.57 5.80 16.98
CA MET A 281 14.07 7.15 17.21
C MET A 281 14.71 7.82 18.43
N LYS A 282 15.48 7.06 19.23
CA LYS A 282 16.10 7.51 20.49
C LYS A 282 15.07 8.13 21.45
N VAL A 283 13.95 7.44 21.63
CA VAL A 283 12.83 7.86 22.48
C VAL A 283 12.60 6.88 23.62
N ASP A 284 11.80 7.30 24.60
CA ASP A 284 11.35 6.44 25.70
C ASP A 284 10.28 5.42 25.28
N LYS A 285 10.13 4.34 26.06
CA LYS A 285 9.19 3.24 25.81
C LYS A 285 7.77 3.69 25.52
N LYS A 286 7.27 4.71 26.23
CA LYS A 286 5.89 5.20 26.05
C LYS A 286 5.73 5.90 24.71
N LYS A 287 6.69 6.74 24.33
CA LYS A 287 6.70 7.37 23.00
C LYS A 287 6.91 6.33 21.90
N ALA A 288 7.79 5.35 22.08
CA ALA A 288 7.98 4.28 21.11
C ALA A 288 6.70 3.46 20.88
N LYS A 289 5.96 3.12 21.95
CA LYS A 289 4.64 2.47 21.82
C LYS A 289 3.67 3.30 20.99
N LYS A 290 3.59 4.61 21.24
CA LYS A 290 2.74 5.53 20.48
C LYS A 290 3.16 5.62 19.01
N ILE A 291 4.46 5.74 18.74
CA ILE A 291 5.00 5.73 17.36
C ILE A 291 4.66 4.41 16.68
N MET A 292 4.79 3.28 17.38
CA MET A 292 4.44 1.97 16.84
C MET A 292 2.99 1.95 16.37
N GLU A 293 2.05 2.42 17.19
CA GLU A 293 0.61 2.48 16.84
C GLU A 293 0.31 3.44 15.68
N GLU A 294 0.93 4.63 15.68
CA GLU A 294 0.72 5.65 14.63
C GLU A 294 1.37 5.29 13.29
N SER A 295 2.36 4.40 13.28
CA SER A 295 3.11 4.00 12.10
C SER A 295 2.66 2.67 11.47
N ILE A 296 1.61 2.05 12.00
CA ILE A 296 1.07 0.78 11.47
C ILE A 296 0.62 0.94 10.01
N GLU A 297 -0.07 2.05 9.69
CA GLU A 297 -0.52 2.29 8.32
C GLU A 297 0.65 2.46 7.35
N PHE A 298 1.72 3.11 7.82
CA PHE A 298 2.96 3.23 7.08
C PHE A 298 3.59 1.85 6.82
N GLY A 299 3.77 1.03 7.87
CA GLY A 299 4.34 -0.30 7.72
C GLY A 299 3.49 -1.27 6.88
N LYS A 300 2.16 -1.14 6.90
CA LYS A 300 1.25 -1.94 6.05
C LYS A 300 1.51 -1.69 4.56
N LYS A 301 1.82 -0.45 4.19
CA LYS A 301 1.98 -0.06 2.79
C LYS A 301 3.46 -0.05 2.36
N TYR A 302 4.43 0.07 3.26
CA TYR A 302 5.84 0.04 2.90
C TYR A 302 6.39 -1.40 2.71
N SER A 303 5.74 -2.40 3.31
CA SER A 303 6.26 -3.79 3.40
C SER A 303 5.63 -4.78 2.41
N LEU A 304 5.02 -4.32 1.32
CA LEU A 304 4.52 -5.14 0.19
C LEU A 304 5.52 -5.10 -0.97
#